data_AF-A0A356TSX6-F1
#
_entry.id   AF-A0A356TSX6-F1
#
_cell.length_a   1.000
_cell.length_b   1.000
_cell.length_c   1.000
_cell.angle_alpha   90.00
_cell.angle_beta   90.00
_cell.angle_gamma   90.00
#
_symmetry.space_group_name_H-M   'P 1'
#
loop_
_entity.id
_entity.type
_entity.pdbx_description
1 polymer ?
#
loop_
_entity_poly.entity_id
_entity_poly.type
_entity_poly.pdbx_seq_one_letter_code
_entity_poly.pdbx_strand_id
1 'polypeptide(L)'
;MPAEPEGRTFVRERLALGRLAKAKGELRMTVTRYVPPALAERSLADQRREVADDLRALLDTLERRLKKRKADYDVPALRADLDAILDGWLAGGV
;
A
#
# COMPACT_ATOMS: atom_id res chain seq x y z
N MET A 1 22.51 20.91 -30.59
CA MET A 1 22.05 20.16 -29.40
C MET A 1 20.65 19.64 -29.70
N PRO A 2 20.34 18.36 -29.50
CA PRO A 2 18.97 17.91 -29.71
C PRO A 2 18.06 18.50 -28.62
N ALA A 3 16.92 19.02 -29.04
CA ALA A 3 15.89 19.58 -28.17
C ALA A 3 15.33 18.49 -27.24
N GLU A 4 15.22 18.80 -25.95
CA GLU A 4 14.56 17.92 -24.99
C GLU A 4 13.07 17.80 -25.35
N PRO A 5 12.49 16.60 -25.36
CA PRO A 5 11.07 16.45 -25.66
C PRO A 5 10.24 17.10 -24.54
N GLU A 6 9.54 18.18 -24.89
CA GLU A 6 8.53 18.82 -24.05
C GLU A 6 7.48 17.80 -23.58
N GLY A 7 7.16 17.81 -22.29
CA GLY A 7 5.93 17.19 -21.79
C GLY A 7 6.02 15.73 -21.29
N ARG A 8 7.08 15.34 -20.58
CA ARG A 8 6.99 14.15 -19.71
C ARG A 8 6.20 14.50 -18.46
N THR A 9 4.88 14.30 -18.49
CA THR A 9 4.06 14.28 -17.27
C THR A 9 4.48 13.07 -16.44
N PHE A 10 5.38 13.28 -15.47
CA PHE A 10 5.73 12.24 -14.50
C PHE A 10 4.56 12.05 -13.54
N VAL A 11 3.66 11.13 -13.86
CA VAL A 11 2.68 10.64 -12.88
C VAL A 11 3.44 9.76 -11.90
N ARG A 12 3.77 10.30 -10.71
CA ARG A 12 4.29 9.49 -9.62
C ARG A 12 3.17 8.56 -9.15
N GLU A 13 3.39 7.25 -9.27
CA GLU A 13 2.47 6.26 -8.74
C GLU A 13 2.30 6.46 -7.23
N ARG A 14 1.05 6.40 -6.75
CA ARG A 14 0.72 6.55 -5.34
C ARG A 14 1.39 5.47 -4.48
N LEU A 15 1.45 4.24 -5.00
CA LEU A 15 2.09 3.09 -4.36
C LEU A 15 3.06 2.44 -5.34
N ALA A 16 4.37 2.54 -5.07
CA ALA A 16 5.39 1.77 -5.77
C ALA A 16 5.59 0.41 -5.07
N LEU A 17 5.28 -0.66 -5.78
CA LEU A 17 5.29 -2.03 -5.25
C LEU A 17 6.55 -2.79 -5.67
N GLY A 18 7.39 -3.13 -4.70
CA GLY A 18 8.56 -3.98 -4.91
C GLY A 18 8.20 -5.44 -5.23
N ARG A 19 9.21 -6.26 -5.52
CA ARG A 19 9.03 -7.71 -5.76
C ARG A 19 8.73 -8.42 -4.44
N LEU A 20 7.82 -9.40 -4.47
CA LEU A 20 7.67 -10.37 -3.38
C LEU A 20 8.83 -11.38 -3.47
N ALA A 21 9.70 -11.43 -2.47
CA ALA A 21 10.90 -12.28 -2.47
C ALA A 21 11.13 -12.93 -1.10
N LYS A 22 11.82 -14.07 -1.08
CA LYS A 22 12.26 -14.66 0.20
C LYS A 22 13.42 -13.84 0.76
N ALA A 23 13.33 -13.43 2.01
CA ALA A 23 14.39 -12.77 2.75
C ALA A 23 14.38 -13.31 4.19
N LYS A 24 15.52 -13.86 4.65
CA LYS A 24 15.66 -14.43 6.01
C LYS A 24 14.58 -15.45 6.42
N GLY A 25 14.12 -16.27 5.46
CA GLY A 25 13.09 -17.29 5.70
C GLY A 25 11.65 -16.83 5.46
N GLU A 26 11.42 -15.52 5.26
CA GLU A 26 10.08 -14.95 5.11
C GLU A 26 9.84 -14.42 3.69
N LEU A 27 8.59 -14.42 3.24
CA LEU A 27 8.20 -13.73 2.01
C LEU A 27 7.98 -12.24 2.32
N ARG A 28 8.82 -11.39 1.72
CA ARG A 28 8.82 -9.94 1.95
C ARG A 28 8.53 -9.18 0.66
N MET A 29 7.74 -8.11 0.77
CA MET A 29 7.48 -7.14 -0.28
C MET A 29 7.68 -5.74 0.30
N THR A 30 8.50 -4.93 -0.36
CA THR A 30 8.67 -3.52 0.00
C THR A 30 7.62 -2.69 -0.73
N VAL A 31 7.02 -1.74 -0.03
CA VAL A 31 6.06 -0.79 -0.59
C VAL A 31 6.54 0.62 -0.26
N THR A 32 6.57 1.48 -1.27
CA THR A 32 6.86 2.91 -1.08
C THR A 32 5.62 3.70 -1.45
N ARG A 33 5.13 4.52 -0.51
CA ARG A 33 3.99 5.40 -0.74
C ARG A 33 4.48 6.81 -1.06
N TYR A 34 3.99 7.37 -2.16
CA TYR A 34 4.16 8.79 -2.43
C TYR A 34 3.05 9.58 -1.73
N VAL A 35 3.43 10.57 -0.93
CA VAL A 35 2.50 11.48 -0.25
C VAL A 35 2.48 12.80 -1.02
N PRO A 36 1.42 13.11 -1.79
CA PRO A 36 1.33 14.39 -2.47
C PRO A 36 1.12 15.53 -1.45
N PRO A 37 1.59 16.76 -1.73
CA PRO A 37 1.36 17.92 -0.85
C PRO A 37 -0.13 18.11 -0.51
N ALA A 38 -1.00 17.95 -1.50
CA ALA A 38 -2.45 18.05 -1.33
C ALA A 38 -3.06 17.00 -0.38
N LEU A 39 -2.35 15.92 -0.04
CA LEU A 39 -2.75 14.99 1.02
C LEU A 39 -2.20 15.42 2.37
N ALA A 40 -0.98 15.93 2.43
CA ALA A 40 -0.36 16.43 3.65
C ALA A 40 -1.11 17.64 4.24
N GLU A 41 -1.77 18.42 3.39
CA GLU A 41 -2.60 19.56 3.78
C GLU A 41 -4.01 19.18 4.27
N ARG A 42 -4.43 17.92 4.13
CA ARG A 42 -5.75 17.46 4.59
C ARG A 42 -5.79 17.22 6.09
N SER A 43 -7.00 17.11 6.62
CA SER A 43 -7.19 16.72 8.02
C SER A 43 -6.52 15.37 8.32
N LEU A 44 -6.06 15.18 9.56
CA LEU A 44 -5.49 13.89 9.98
C LEU A 44 -6.50 12.75 9.80
N ALA A 45 -7.79 13.00 10.00
CA ALA A 45 -8.83 11.99 9.79
C ALA A 45 -8.86 11.51 8.33
N ASP A 46 -8.78 12.42 7.37
CA ASP A 46 -8.77 12.07 5.94
C ASP A 46 -7.47 11.37 5.54
N GLN A 47 -6.33 11.82 6.08
CA GLN A 47 -5.05 11.14 5.87
C GLN A 47 -5.08 9.70 6.38
N ARG A 48 -5.65 9.47 7.58
CA ARG A 48 -5.80 8.13 8.15
C ARG A 48 -6.69 7.23 7.29
N ARG A 49 -7.84 7.75 6.84
CA ARG A 49 -8.74 7.00 5.94
C ARG A 49 -8.04 6.58 4.64
N GLU A 50 -7.33 7.50 4.00
CA GLU A 50 -6.65 7.18 2.74
C GLU A 50 -5.54 6.12 2.92
N VAL A 51 -4.80 6.19 4.03
CA VAL A 51 -3.80 5.17 4.37
C VAL A 51 -4.45 3.82 4.71
N ALA A 52 -5.60 3.81 5.38
CA ALA A 52 -6.35 2.59 5.67
C ALA A 52 -6.78 1.90 4.35
N ASP A 53 -7.28 2.67 3.39
CA ASP A 53 -7.64 2.15 2.07
C ASP A 53 -6.43 1.62 1.29
N ASP A 54 -5.27 2.29 1.43
CA ASP A 54 -4.02 1.80 0.85
C ASP A 54 -3.61 0.45 1.43
N LEU A 55 -3.69 0.27 2.74
CA LEU A 55 -3.35 -0.99 3.40
C LEU A 55 -4.28 -2.14 2.95
N ARG A 56 -5.58 -1.88 2.80
CA ARG A 56 -6.53 -2.85 2.23
C ARG A 56 -6.17 -3.23 0.79
N ALA A 57 -5.87 -2.25 -0.05
CA ALA A 57 -5.46 -2.49 -1.44
C ALA A 57 -4.12 -3.25 -1.56
N LEU A 58 -3.21 -3.03 -0.60
CA LEU A 58 -1.96 -3.78 -0.49
C LEU A 58 -2.20 -5.24 -0.11
N LEU A 59 -3.14 -5.50 0.80
CA LEU A 59 -3.53 -6.87 1.15
C LEU A 59 -4.11 -7.61 -0.05
N ASP A 60 -5.01 -6.99 -0.82
CA ASP A 60 -5.54 -7.57 -2.07
C ASP A 60 -4.43 -7.90 -3.07
N THR A 61 -3.44 -7.01 -3.15
CA THR A 61 -2.29 -7.21 -4.04
C THR A 61 -1.39 -8.34 -3.56
N LEU A 62 -1.17 -8.44 -2.26
CA LEU A 62 -0.40 -9.51 -1.65
C LEU A 62 -1.09 -10.86 -1.85
N GLU A 63 -2.40 -10.93 -1.63
CA GLU A 63 -3.24 -12.10 -1.88
C GLU A 63 -3.07 -12.62 -3.31
N ARG A 64 -3.22 -11.75 -4.31
CA ARG A 64 -3.03 -12.12 -5.73
C ARG A 64 -1.63 -12.67 -6.00
N ARG A 65 -0.60 -12.10 -5.36
CA ARG A 65 0.80 -12.54 -5.54
C ARG A 65 1.10 -13.85 -4.82
N LEU A 66 0.53 -14.06 -3.63
CA LEU A 66 0.64 -15.31 -2.87
C LEU A 66 -0.08 -16.46 -3.58
N LYS A 67 -1.30 -16.23 -4.09
CA LYS A 67 -2.04 -17.19 -4.93
C LYS A 67 -1.22 -17.63 -6.15
N LYS A 68 -0.59 -16.69 -6.87
CA LYS A 68 0.32 -17.01 -7.99
C LYS A 68 1.52 -17.87 -7.59
N ARG A 69 1.97 -17.78 -6.34
CA ARG A 69 3.08 -18.56 -5.80
C ARG A 69 2.65 -19.86 -5.13
N LYS A 70 1.35 -20.16 -5.09
CA LYS A 70 0.79 -21.31 -4.37
C LYS A 70 1.26 -21.35 -2.90
N ALA A 71 1.43 -20.16 -2.30
CA ALA A 71 1.72 -20.06 -0.88
C ALA A 71 0.44 -20.34 -0.10
N ASP A 72 0.52 -21.24 0.87
CA ASP A 72 -0.59 -21.51 1.79
C ASP A 72 -0.63 -20.38 2.83
N TYR A 73 -1.73 -19.65 2.88
CA TYR A 73 -1.89 -18.49 3.76
C TYR A 73 -3.38 -18.17 3.96
N ASP A 74 -3.78 -17.92 5.21
CA ASP A 74 -5.14 -17.52 5.56
C ASP A 74 -5.33 -16.01 5.38
N VAL A 75 -5.58 -15.61 4.13
CA VAL A 75 -5.84 -14.21 3.78
C VAL A 75 -7.14 -13.67 4.41
N PRO A 76 -8.25 -14.43 4.48
CA PRO A 76 -9.45 -13.99 5.19
C PRO A 76 -9.19 -13.61 6.65
N ALA A 77 -8.45 -14.44 7.41
CA ALA A 77 -8.10 -14.11 8.80
C ALA A 77 -7.26 -12.83 8.87
N LEU A 78 -6.23 -12.70 8.04
CA LEU A 78 -5.39 -11.50 7.98
C LEU A 78 -6.19 -10.24 7.61
N ARG A 79 -7.21 -10.36 6.77
CA ARG A 79 -8.09 -9.24 6.43
C ARG A 79 -8.93 -8.81 7.62
N ALA A 80 -9.51 -9.76 8.36
CA ALA A 80 -10.28 -9.47 9.55
C ALA A 80 -9.42 -8.76 10.61
N ASP A 81 -8.19 -9.23 10.83
CA ASP A 81 -7.24 -8.60 11.74
C ASP A 81 -6.87 -7.18 11.31
N LEU A 82 -6.60 -6.99 10.01
CA LEU A 82 -6.31 -5.66 9.45
C LEU A 82 -7.51 -4.71 9.66
N ASP A 83 -8.72 -5.15 9.32
CA ASP A 83 -9.91 -4.31 9.46
C ASP A 83 -10.16 -3.93 10.92
N ALA A 84 -9.98 -4.85 11.87
CA ALA A 84 -10.09 -4.54 13.30
C ALA A 84 -9.07 -3.49 13.78
N ILE A 85 -7.81 -3.60 13.34
CA ILE A 85 -6.76 -2.61 13.65
C ILE A 85 -7.11 -1.25 13.03
N LEU A 86 -7.54 -1.24 11.78
CA LEU A 86 -7.90 -0.01 11.07
C LEU A 86 -9.12 0.67 11.69
N ASP A 87 -10.14 -0.10 12.07
CA ASP A 87 -11.34 0.44 12.71
C ASP A 87 -11.01 1.11 14.05
N GLY A 88 -10.16 0.48 14.87
CA GLY A 88 -9.66 1.09 16.11
C GLY A 88 -8.88 2.38 15.86
N TRP A 89 -8.00 2.39 14.85
CA TRP A 89 -7.20 3.55 14.49
C TRP A 89 -8.03 4.72 13.93
N LEU A 90 -9.05 4.40 13.12
CA LEU A 90 -9.96 5.37 12.52
C LEU A 90 -10.96 5.94 13.52
N ALA A 91 -11.36 5.16 14.53
CA ALA A 91 -12.23 5.62 15.62
C ALA A 91 -11.54 6.61 16.58
N GLY A 92 -10.25 6.90 16.38
CA GLY A 92 -9.49 7.84 17.21
C GLY A 92 -8.76 7.16 18.37
N GLY A 93 -8.66 5.83 18.38
CA GLY A 93 -7.95 5.08 19.41
C GLY A 93 -6.43 5.26 19.32
N VAL A 94 -5.92 6.23 20.08
CA VAL A 94 -4.71 6.12 20.91
C VAL A 94 -5.06 6.67 22.28
#